data_AF-A0A0J0YXH1-F1
#
_entry.id   AF-A0A0J0YXH1-F1
#
_cell.length_a   1.000
_cell.length_b   1.000
_cell.length_c   1.000
_cell.angle_alpha   90.00
_cell.angle_beta   90.00
_cell.angle_gamma   90.00
#
_symmetry.space_group_name_H-M   'P 1'
#
loop_
_entity.id
_entity.type
_entity.pdbx_description
1 polymer ?
#
loop_
_entity_poly.entity_id
_entity_poly.type
_entity_poly.pdbx_seq_one_letter_code
_entity_poly.pdbx_strand_id
1 'polypeptide(L)'
;MLVEEAKKQIEYLQEYIRKIENYTPTTMEEEAVYLYVQLESVTKVVQELNKKGYRIGKRKLTTVDISNIIRGKPKDEMHELAKRMFTKNKKRGSRHW
;
A
#
# COMPACT_ATOMS: atom_id res chain seq x y z
N MET A 1 -11.10 -20.38 14.72
CA MET A 1 -9.64 -20.28 14.50
C MET A 1 -8.99 -21.28 15.43
N LEU A 2 -8.20 -22.21 14.90
CA LEU A 2 -7.42 -23.18 15.67
C LEU A 2 -6.12 -22.53 16.18
N VAL A 3 -5.48 -23.11 17.20
CA VAL A 3 -4.24 -22.57 17.78
C VAL A 3 -3.12 -22.48 16.72
N GLU A 4 -3.05 -23.46 15.83
CA GLU A 4 -2.09 -23.55 14.73
C GLU A 4 -2.32 -22.46 13.68
N GLU A 5 -3.59 -22.12 13.42
CA GLU A 5 -3.96 -21.02 12.54
C GLU A 5 -3.60 -19.67 13.18
N ALA A 6 -3.82 -19.53 14.49
CA ALA A 6 -3.44 -18.34 15.24
C ALA A 6 -1.92 -18.13 15.23
N LYS A 7 -1.13 -19.20 15.38
CA LYS A 7 0.35 -19.15 15.28
C LYS A 7 0.82 -18.68 13.91
N LYS A 8 0.25 -19.23 12.82
CA LYS A 8 0.54 -18.77 11.46
C LYS A 8 0.17 -17.30 11.24
N GLN A 9 -0.93 -16.86 11.86
CA GLN A 9 -1.33 -15.46 11.79
C GLN A 9 -0.33 -14.54 12.50
N ILE A 10 0.22 -14.97 13.64
CA ILE A 10 1.28 -14.22 14.35
C ILE A 10 2.52 -14.10 13.48
N GLU A 11 2.98 -15.20 12.89
CA GLU A 11 4.16 -15.22 12.02
C GLU A 11 3.99 -14.26 10.82
N TYR A 12 2.83 -14.31 10.17
CA TYR A 12 2.48 -13.39 9.08
C TYR A 12 2.52 -11.91 9.52
N LEU A 13 1.98 -11.61 10.71
CA LEU A 13 1.97 -10.25 11.23
C LEU A 13 3.38 -9.76 11.59
N GLN A 14 4.22 -10.63 12.14
CA GLN A 14 5.62 -10.32 12.42
C GLN A 14 6.41 -10.04 11.13
N GLU A 15 6.20 -10.86 10.09
CA GLU A 15 6.82 -10.62 8.78
C GLU A 15 6.35 -9.30 8.17
N TYR A 16 5.05 -8.98 8.27
CA TYR A 16 4.48 -7.72 7.82
C TYR A 16 5.13 -6.51 8.52
N ILE A 17 5.24 -6.55 9.86
CA ILE A 17 5.88 -5.49 10.65
C ILE A 17 7.33 -5.32 10.21
N ARG A 18 8.09 -6.42 10.13
CA ARG A 18 9.50 -6.40 9.71
C ARG A 18 9.68 -5.78 8.33
N LYS A 19 8.80 -6.08 7.37
CA LYS A 19 8.87 -5.50 6.02
C LYS A 19 8.68 -4.00 6.03
N ILE A 20 7.76 -3.48 6.85
CA ILE A 20 7.50 -2.05 6.96
C ILE A 20 8.67 -1.34 7.65
N GLU A 21 9.14 -1.86 8.77
CA GLU A 21 10.20 -1.21 9.56
C GLU A 21 11.54 -1.11 8.82
N ASN A 22 11.84 -2.07 7.93
CA ASN A 22 13.10 -2.09 7.17
C ASN A 22 12.97 -1.45 5.78
N TYR A 23 11.79 -0.96 5.40
CA TYR A 23 11.59 -0.36 4.08
C TYR A 23 11.83 1.14 4.13
N THR A 24 12.81 1.60 3.34
CA THR A 24 13.07 3.03 3.16
C THR A 24 12.75 3.41 1.72
N PRO A 25 11.63 4.13 1.47
CA PRO A 25 11.30 4.56 0.12
C PRO A 25 12.30 5.63 -0.34
N THR A 26 12.79 5.48 -1.57
CA THR A 26 13.73 6.42 -2.20
C THR A 26 13.09 7.22 -3.33
N THR A 27 11.93 6.76 -3.81
CA THR A 27 11.15 7.44 -4.85
C THR A 27 9.73 7.76 -4.38
N MET A 28 9.08 8.72 -5.04
CA MET A 28 7.68 9.04 -4.79
C MET A 28 6.75 7.84 -5.00
N GLU A 29 7.09 6.96 -5.95
CA GLU A 29 6.32 5.75 -6.26
C GLU A 29 6.45 4.72 -5.15
N GLU A 30 7.67 4.49 -4.66
CA GLU A 30 7.96 3.64 -3.50
C GLU A 30 7.28 4.18 -2.24
N GLU A 31 7.31 5.49 -2.04
CA GLU A 31 6.64 6.11 -0.90
C GLU A 31 5.11 5.98 -0.99
N ALA A 32 4.55 6.05 -2.20
CA ALA A 32 3.12 5.81 -2.42
C ALA A 32 2.69 4.38 -2.07
N VAL A 33 3.46 3.37 -2.47
CA VAL A 33 3.16 1.97 -2.11
C VAL A 33 3.38 1.72 -0.62
N TYR A 34 4.45 2.26 -0.03
CA TYR A 34 4.72 2.17 1.40
C TYR A 34 3.59 2.76 2.25
N LEU A 35 3.19 4.00 1.95
CA LEU A 35 2.08 4.65 2.65
C LEU A 35 0.75 3.90 2.44
N TYR A 36 0.53 3.30 1.26
CA TYR A 36 -0.69 2.53 1.03
C TYR A 36 -0.75 1.28 1.90
N VAL A 37 0.37 0.57 2.07
CA VAL A 37 0.45 -0.60 2.95
C VAL A 37 0.14 -0.25 4.41
N GLN A 38 0.51 0.95 4.85
CA GLN A 38 0.25 1.42 6.22
C GLN A 38 -1.17 1.97 6.42
N LEU A 39 -1.71 2.70 5.43
CA LEU A 39 -2.94 3.48 5.58
C LEU A 39 -4.17 2.80 4.97
N GLU A 40 -3.98 1.82 4.08
CA GLU A 40 -4.98 1.13 3.28
C GLU A 40 -5.97 2.03 2.51
N SER A 41 -5.64 3.30 2.35
CA SER A 41 -6.53 4.31 1.75
C SER A 41 -5.79 5.16 0.74
N VAL A 42 -6.21 5.06 -0.53
CA VAL A 42 -5.66 5.87 -1.63
C VAL A 42 -5.82 7.35 -1.35
N THR A 43 -6.97 7.76 -0.79
CA THR A 43 -7.25 9.16 -0.46
C THR A 43 -6.27 9.70 0.58
N LYS A 44 -5.98 8.93 1.64
CA LYS A 44 -5.00 9.32 2.66
C LYS A 44 -3.58 9.40 2.08
N VAL A 45 -3.19 8.44 1.25
CA VAL A 45 -1.87 8.45 0.57
C VAL A 45 -1.72 9.72 -0.27
N VAL A 46 -2.74 10.09 -1.05
CA VAL A 46 -2.73 11.33 -1.85
C VAL A 46 -2.55 12.57 -0.98
N GLN A 47 -3.24 12.63 0.16
CA GLN A 47 -3.15 13.75 1.08
C GLN A 47 -1.74 13.89 1.66
N GLU A 48 -1.16 12.79 2.13
CA GLU A 48 0.20 12.76 2.69
C GLU A 48 1.26 13.14 1.65
N LEU A 49 1.22 12.54 0.45
CA LEU A 49 2.19 12.86 -0.59
C LEU A 49 2.06 14.29 -1.08
N ASN A 50 0.83 14.81 -1.23
CA ASN A 50 0.64 16.20 -1.62
C ASN A 50 1.11 17.19 -0.53
N LYS A 51 0.95 16.84 0.76
CA LYS A 51 1.45 17.61 1.91
C LYS A 51 2.98 17.62 1.95
N LYS A 52 3.62 16.49 1.61
CA LYS A 52 5.08 16.38 1.43
C LYS A 52 5.62 17.12 0.21
N GLY A 53 4.75 17.69 -0.62
CA GLY A 53 5.14 18.51 -1.76
C GLY A 53 5.34 17.75 -3.07
N TYR A 54 5.10 16.44 -3.10
CA TYR A 54 5.20 15.67 -4.34
C TYR A 54 4.19 16.12 -5.38
N ARG A 55 4.61 16.15 -6.65
CA ARG A 55 3.81 16.57 -7.80
C ARG A 55 4.15 15.72 -9.02
N ILE A 56 3.22 15.63 -9.96
CA ILE A 56 3.49 15.13 -11.31
C ILE A 56 3.54 16.36 -12.22
N GLY A 57 4.74 16.74 -12.67
CA GLY A 57 4.93 18.04 -13.31
C GLY A 57 4.50 19.19 -12.39
N LYS A 58 3.55 20.02 -12.83
CA LYS A 58 3.01 21.15 -12.06
C LYS A 58 1.74 20.84 -11.25
N ARG A 59 1.16 19.64 -11.39
CA ARG A 59 -0.13 19.29 -10.77
C ARG A 59 0.03 18.46 -9.50
N LYS A 60 -0.95 18.60 -8.59
CA LYS A 60 -1.11 17.73 -7.43
C LYS A 60 -1.39 16.29 -7.85
N LEU A 61 -1.00 15.35 -6.99
CA LEU A 61 -1.36 13.94 -7.15
C LEU A 61 -2.85 13.76 -6.91
N THR A 62 -3.42 12.79 -7.61
CA THR A 62 -4.82 12.39 -7.51
C THR A 62 -4.91 10.92 -7.08
N THR A 63 -6.10 10.48 -6.69
CA THR A 63 -6.34 9.07 -6.34
C THR A 63 -6.13 8.13 -7.52
N VAL A 64 -6.32 8.62 -8.75
CA VAL A 64 -6.04 7.87 -9.98
C VAL A 64 -4.55 7.60 -10.13
N ASP A 65 -3.69 8.60 -9.88
CA ASP A 65 -2.24 8.45 -9.97
C ASP A 65 -1.74 7.37 -9.02
N ILE A 66 -2.14 7.43 -7.74
CA ILE A 66 -1.74 6.45 -6.73
C ILE A 66 -2.28 5.07 -7.06
N SER A 67 -3.53 4.98 -7.51
CA SER A 67 -4.10 3.69 -7.94
C SER A 67 -3.33 3.09 -9.12
N ASN A 68 -2.84 3.90 -10.04
CA ASN A 68 -2.06 3.44 -11.18
C ASN A 68 -0.66 2.98 -10.76
N ILE A 69 -0.01 3.69 -9.83
CA ILE A 69 1.26 3.26 -9.24
C ILE A 69 1.11 1.87 -8.61
N ILE A 70 0.11 1.68 -7.74
CA ILE A 70 -0.11 0.39 -7.05
C ILE A 70 -0.44 -0.73 -8.04
N ARG A 71 -1.24 -0.45 -9.08
CA ARG A 71 -1.61 -1.45 -10.11
C ARG A 71 -0.48 -1.80 -11.06
N GLY A 72 0.53 -0.94 -11.17
CA GLY A 72 1.69 -1.11 -12.04
C GLY A 72 2.43 -2.45 -11.84
N LYS A 73 3.44 -2.67 -12.67
CA LYS A 73 4.33 -3.83 -12.49
C LYS A 73 5.08 -3.66 -11.16
N PRO A 74 4.98 -4.62 -10.24
CA PRO A 74 5.68 -4.53 -8.97
C PRO A 74 7.20 -4.47 -9.18
N LYS A 75 7.85 -3.53 -8.49
CA LYS A 75 9.31 -3.34 -8.55
C LYS A 75 10.03 -4.06 -7.42
N ASP A 76 9.36 -4.24 -6.28
CA ASP A 76 9.90 -4.87 -5.08
C ASP A 76 8.80 -5.61 -4.28
N GLU A 77 9.18 -6.19 -3.14
CA GLU A 77 8.25 -6.91 -2.26
C GLU A 77 7.18 -6.00 -1.64
N MET A 78 7.49 -4.74 -1.36
CA MET A 78 6.54 -3.79 -0.76
C MET A 78 5.43 -3.46 -1.76
N HIS A 79 5.78 -3.29 -3.03
CA HIS A 79 4.84 -3.08 -4.12
C HIS A 79 3.96 -4.31 -4.34
N GLU A 80 4.53 -5.52 -4.31
CA GLU A 80 3.73 -6.76 -4.36
C GLU A 80 2.71 -6.83 -3.22
N LEU A 81 3.13 -6.51 -2.00
CA LEU A 81 2.24 -6.45 -0.83
C LEU A 81 1.12 -5.43 -1.02
N ALA A 82 1.46 -4.20 -1.42
CA ALA A 82 0.50 -3.13 -1.69
C ALA A 82 -0.54 -3.56 -2.73
N LYS A 83 -0.10 -4.19 -3.83
CA LYS A 83 -0.97 -4.66 -4.91
C LYS A 83 -1.92 -5.76 -4.47
N ARG A 84 -1.44 -6.71 -3.65
CA ARG A 84 -2.27 -7.76 -3.04
C ARG A 84 -3.34 -7.17 -2.13
N MET A 85 -2.96 -6.26 -1.22
CA MET A 85 -3.89 -5.56 -0.32
C MET A 85 -4.94 -4.77 -1.10
N PHE A 86 -4.50 -4.01 -2.10
CA PHE A 86 -5.38 -3.21 -2.96
C PHE A 86 -6.43 -4.06 -3.68
N THR A 87 -6.01 -5.19 -4.25
CA THR A 87 -6.89 -6.12 -4.94
C THR A 87 -7.90 -6.76 -3.98
N LYS A 88 -7.46 -7.15 -2.78
CA LYS A 88 -8.33 -7.69 -1.73
C LYS A 88 -9.38 -6.68 -1.29
N ASN A 89 -8.99 -5.42 -1.09
CA ASN A 89 -9.91 -4.36 -0.65
C ASN A 89 -10.95 -4.01 -1.73
N LYS A 90 -10.56 -3.98 -3.02
CA LYS A 90 -11.51 -3.81 -4.13
C LYS A 90 -12.56 -4.93 -4.16
N LYS A 91 -12.14 -6.19 -3.99
CA LYS A 91 -13.07 -7.35 -3.94
C LYS A 91 -14.03 -7.32 -2.74
N ARG A 92 -13.66 -6.65 -1.65
CA ARG A 92 -14.56 -6.48 -0.49
C ARG A 92 -15.62 -5.42 -0.78
N GLY A 93 -15.22 -4.29 -1.37
CA GLY A 93 -16.16 -3.23 -1.77
C GLY A 93 -17.17 -3.72 -2.83
N SER A 94 -16.73 -4.52 -3.80
CA SER A 94 -17.60 -5.08 -4.84
C SER A 94 -18.48 -6.25 -4.39
N ARG A 95 -18.57 -6.55 -3.10
CA ARG A 95 -19.51 -7.55 -2.54
C ARG A 95 -20.63 -6.92 -1.73
N HIS A 96 -20.59 -5.60 -1.53
CA HIS A 96 -21.57 -4.82 -0.77
C HIS A 96 -22.44 -3.93 -1.67
N TRP A 97 -22.43 -4.18 -2.98
CA TRP A 97 -23.23 -3.53 -4.00
C TRP A 97 -24.09 -4.58 -4.70
#